data_AF-H2AUW5-F1
#
_entry.id   AF-H2AUW5-F1
#
_cell.length_a   1.000
_cell.length_b   1.000
_cell.length_c   1.000
_cell.angle_alpha   90.00
_cell.angle_beta   90.00
_cell.angle_gamma   90.00
#
_symmetry.space_group_name_H-M   'P 1'
#
loop_
_entity.id
_entity.type
_entity.pdbx_description
1 polymer ?
#
loop_
_entity_poly.entity_id
_entity_poly.type
_entity_poly.pdbx_seq_one_letter_code
_entity_poly.pdbx_strand_id
1 'polypeptide(L)'
;MFLLILYFLLPLALCEITIPDVGDGWFPTSSSDCGTNLISAHSFYAYWDGDLPNSNDVNFAGALDDIVLVRDNAGGNIQAIRVSQDDYMIGTFGGNQLDSISSDLLDTYAAVLIVENGINDYFYIESITGDPKTTYGFIAATGDLSFEYVTEAIKFWSRGESYNFATSRQFINEYNLCEHSADDAYTLINSSYFGDCISITYNSSQTLEEQTGLATDLLYVYNGGTTSFNDGDKVCVSIGAVPDNTQ
;
A
#
# COMPACT_ATOMS: atom_id res chain seq x y z
N MET A 1 -36.42 40.20 7.52
CA MET A 1 -36.62 38.74 7.44
C MET A 1 -36.66 38.39 5.96
N PHE A 2 -35.90 37.39 5.52
CA PHE A 2 -35.53 37.04 4.12
C PHE A 2 -34.23 37.67 3.58
N LEU A 3 -33.10 37.10 4.02
CA LEU A 3 -31.85 37.00 3.25
C LEU A 3 -30.94 36.00 3.98
N LEU A 4 -31.41 34.76 4.02
CA LEU A 4 -30.68 33.57 4.47
C LEU A 4 -31.18 32.46 3.56
N ILE A 5 -30.28 31.58 3.10
CA ILE A 5 -30.45 30.57 2.04
C ILE A 5 -30.04 31.09 0.64
N LEU A 6 -28.75 31.37 0.47
CA LEU A 6 -28.07 31.21 -0.82
C LEU A 6 -26.59 30.86 -0.63
N TYR A 7 -26.30 29.95 0.31
CA TYR A 7 -24.93 29.52 0.65
C TYR A 7 -24.76 28.00 0.65
N PHE A 8 -25.71 27.24 0.08
CA PHE A 8 -25.76 25.77 0.21
C PHE A 8 -25.91 24.99 -1.09
N LEU A 9 -25.52 25.56 -2.24
CA LEU A 9 -25.49 24.84 -3.51
C LEU A 9 -24.32 25.32 -4.39
N LEU A 10 -23.11 25.33 -3.84
CA LEU A 10 -21.98 25.00 -4.69
C LEU A 10 -22.06 23.49 -4.87
N PRO A 11 -22.12 22.95 -6.10
CA PRO A 11 -21.83 21.54 -6.27
C PRO A 11 -20.43 21.37 -5.70
N LEU A 12 -20.30 20.61 -4.62
CA LEU A 12 -19.08 19.85 -4.40
C LEU A 12 -18.94 19.07 -5.70
N ALA A 13 -18.12 19.56 -6.63
CA ALA A 13 -17.62 18.74 -7.70
C ALA A 13 -16.85 17.65 -6.96
N LEU A 14 -17.53 16.53 -6.71
CA LEU A 14 -16.84 15.32 -6.32
C LEU A 14 -15.88 15.09 -7.49
N CYS A 15 -14.59 15.30 -7.24
CA CYS A 15 -13.55 14.96 -8.19
C CYS A 15 -13.63 13.43 -8.34
N GLU A 16 -14.39 12.93 -9.31
CA GLU A 16 -14.44 11.50 -9.58
C GLU A 16 -13.20 11.13 -10.37
N ILE A 17 -12.54 10.03 -9.99
CA ILE A 17 -11.43 9.53 -10.79
C ILE A 17 -11.97 9.04 -12.13
N THR A 18 -11.27 9.36 -13.21
CA THR A 18 -11.45 8.73 -14.52
C THR A 18 -10.86 7.33 -14.45
N ILE A 19 -11.69 6.32 -14.66
CA ILE A 19 -11.26 4.92 -14.75
C ILE A 19 -10.99 4.62 -16.23
N PRO A 20 -9.73 4.37 -16.63
CA PRO A 20 -9.39 4.10 -18.03
C PRO A 20 -10.06 2.81 -18.49
N ASP A 21 -10.53 2.81 -19.74
CA ASP A 21 -11.01 1.61 -20.43
C ASP A 21 -9.80 0.76 -20.83
N VAL A 22 -9.25 0.03 -19.85
CA VAL A 22 -8.17 -0.92 -20.09
C VAL A 22 -8.78 -2.24 -20.53
N GLY A 23 -8.52 -2.63 -21.79
CA GLY A 23 -9.12 -3.82 -22.40
C GLY A 23 -8.86 -5.12 -21.61
N ASP A 24 -9.69 -6.14 -21.87
CA ASP A 24 -9.60 -7.48 -21.28
C ASP A 24 -8.16 -8.02 -21.38
N GLY A 25 -7.42 -8.02 -20.27
CA GLY A 25 -6.02 -8.50 -20.20
C GLY A 25 -5.06 -7.62 -19.39
N TRP A 26 -5.42 -6.37 -19.08
CA TRP A 26 -4.61 -5.52 -18.18
C TRP A 26 -4.84 -5.84 -16.70
N PHE A 27 -5.92 -6.53 -16.41
CA PHE A 27 -6.21 -7.06 -15.10
C PHE A 27 -6.14 -8.58 -15.12
N PRO A 28 -5.78 -9.20 -13.99
CA PRO A 28 -6.22 -10.56 -13.73
C PRO A 28 -7.75 -10.54 -13.69
N THR A 29 -8.37 -10.78 -14.84
CA THR A 29 -9.82 -10.92 -14.94
C THR A 29 -10.22 -12.17 -14.17
N SER A 30 -11.50 -12.25 -13.80
CA SER A 30 -12.10 -13.35 -13.05
C SER A 30 -11.98 -14.75 -13.67
N SER A 31 -11.28 -14.86 -14.81
CA SER A 31 -10.97 -16.08 -15.54
C SER A 31 -9.46 -16.34 -15.73
N SER A 32 -8.57 -15.60 -15.06
CA SER A 32 -7.12 -15.79 -15.21
C SER A 32 -6.66 -17.11 -14.60
N ASP A 33 -5.96 -17.90 -15.41
CA ASP A 33 -5.35 -19.18 -15.05
C ASP A 33 -4.25 -18.94 -14.01
N CYS A 34 -4.63 -18.92 -12.72
CA CYS A 34 -3.70 -18.86 -11.61
C CYS A 34 -2.88 -20.16 -11.45
N GLY A 35 -3.02 -21.13 -12.36
CA GLY A 35 -2.37 -22.42 -12.27
C GLY A 35 -2.75 -23.15 -10.99
N THR A 36 -1.78 -23.31 -10.09
CA THR A 36 -1.96 -23.90 -8.76
C THR A 36 -2.31 -22.89 -7.67
N ASN A 37 -2.21 -21.59 -7.96
CA ASN A 37 -2.48 -20.53 -6.99
C ASN A 37 -3.99 -20.38 -6.75
N LEU A 38 -4.33 -19.85 -5.59
CA LEU A 38 -5.70 -19.51 -5.19
C LEU A 38 -6.17 -18.26 -5.94
N ILE A 39 -7.48 -18.19 -6.19
CA ILE A 39 -8.13 -16.99 -6.72
C ILE A 39 -8.90 -16.34 -5.58
N SER A 40 -8.55 -15.09 -5.24
CA SER A 40 -9.21 -14.29 -4.21
C SER A 40 -9.78 -13.02 -4.81
N ALA A 41 -10.95 -12.57 -4.35
CA ALA A 41 -11.57 -11.32 -4.80
C ALA A 41 -11.13 -10.16 -3.90
N HIS A 42 -10.67 -9.07 -4.50
CA HIS A 42 -10.15 -7.89 -3.84
C HIS A 42 -10.94 -6.66 -4.26
N SER A 43 -11.46 -5.92 -3.28
CA SER A 43 -12.06 -4.61 -3.51
C SER A 43 -10.98 -3.52 -3.50
N PHE A 44 -10.87 -2.77 -4.60
CA PHE A 44 -9.90 -1.71 -4.76
C PHE A 44 -10.49 -0.33 -4.52
N TYR A 45 -9.73 0.50 -3.80
CA TYR A 45 -10.09 1.87 -3.48
C TYR A 45 -8.96 2.81 -3.85
N ALA A 46 -9.31 3.97 -4.38
CA ALA A 46 -8.41 5.09 -4.58
C ALA A 46 -8.66 6.19 -3.54
N TYR A 47 -7.59 6.86 -3.14
CA TYR A 47 -7.57 7.97 -2.20
C TYR A 47 -6.59 9.03 -2.70
N TRP A 48 -6.94 10.30 -2.52
CA TRP A 48 -6.10 11.42 -2.93
C TRP A 48 -6.45 12.65 -2.08
N ASP A 49 -5.55 13.62 -2.06
CA ASP A 49 -5.78 14.93 -1.45
C ASP A 49 -5.96 16.01 -2.53
N GLY A 50 -7.01 16.82 -2.36
CA GLY A 50 -7.35 17.93 -3.23
C GLY A 50 -8.00 17.59 -4.59
N ASP A 51 -8.00 18.57 -5.49
CA ASP A 51 -8.51 18.44 -6.86
C ASP A 51 -7.46 17.76 -7.75
N LEU A 52 -7.84 16.75 -8.52
CA LEU A 52 -6.93 16.08 -9.45
C LEU A 52 -6.42 17.05 -10.53
N PRO A 53 -5.10 17.29 -10.67
CA PRO A 53 -4.59 18.24 -11.65
C PRO A 53 -4.72 17.70 -13.07
N ASN A 54 -5.23 18.54 -13.99
CA ASN A 54 -5.47 18.19 -15.40
C ASN A 54 -4.21 18.10 -16.29
N SER A 55 -2.99 18.13 -15.72
CA SER A 55 -1.75 18.15 -16.53
C SER A 55 -0.98 16.85 -16.42
N ASN A 56 -0.97 16.15 -17.55
CA ASN A 56 -0.31 14.89 -17.88
C ASN A 56 1.22 14.95 -17.77
N ASP A 57 1.81 15.29 -16.62
CA ASP A 57 3.27 15.31 -16.55
C ASP A 57 3.86 13.90 -16.43
N VAL A 58 4.74 13.63 -17.40
CA VAL A 58 5.05 12.30 -17.95
C VAL A 58 6.42 11.88 -17.44
N ASN A 59 6.49 11.19 -16.30
CA ASN A 59 7.68 10.39 -15.96
C ASN A 59 7.38 9.11 -15.16
N PHE A 60 6.10 8.71 -15.08
CA PHE A 60 5.69 7.50 -14.36
C PHE A 60 6.24 6.20 -14.96
N ALA A 61 6.48 6.17 -16.28
CA ALA A 61 7.05 5.01 -16.96
C ALA A 61 8.47 4.69 -16.45
N GLY A 62 9.31 5.71 -16.23
CA GLY A 62 10.64 5.46 -15.66
C GLY A 62 10.57 4.96 -14.22
N ALA A 63 9.56 5.38 -13.46
CA ALA A 63 9.48 5.02 -12.05
C ALA A 63 8.96 3.58 -11.88
N LEU A 64 8.10 3.13 -12.80
CA LEU A 64 7.79 1.72 -12.95
C LEU A 64 9.02 0.90 -13.35
N ASP A 65 9.85 1.39 -14.28
CA ASP A 65 11.10 0.72 -14.65
C ASP A 65 12.02 0.57 -13.43
N ASP A 66 12.13 1.59 -12.57
CA ASP A 66 12.92 1.54 -11.34
C ASP A 66 12.34 0.53 -10.31
N ILE A 67 11.00 0.44 -10.18
CA ILE A 67 10.35 -0.57 -9.35
C ILE A 67 10.70 -1.98 -9.85
N VAL A 68 10.58 -2.22 -11.16
CA VAL A 68 10.91 -3.51 -11.79
C VAL A 68 12.38 -3.84 -11.58
N LEU A 69 13.28 -2.88 -11.77
CA LEU A 69 14.72 -3.05 -11.54
C LEU A 69 15.03 -3.43 -10.09
N VAL A 70 14.39 -2.77 -9.11
CA VAL A 70 14.58 -3.12 -7.69
C VAL A 70 14.08 -4.55 -7.43
N ARG A 71 12.91 -4.91 -7.96
CA ARG A 71 12.30 -6.23 -7.83
C ARG A 71 13.18 -7.33 -8.42
N ASP A 72 13.68 -7.13 -9.63
CA ASP A 72 14.59 -8.06 -10.34
C ASP A 72 15.90 -8.27 -9.57
N ASN A 73 16.52 -7.18 -9.10
CA ASN A 73 17.78 -7.24 -8.37
C ASN A 73 17.68 -7.97 -7.02
N ALA A 74 16.49 -8.02 -6.42
CA ALA A 74 16.24 -8.76 -5.20
C ALA A 74 15.77 -10.21 -5.42
N GLY A 75 15.65 -10.66 -6.67
CA GLY A 75 15.20 -12.01 -6.98
C GLY A 75 13.68 -12.18 -7.03
N GLY A 76 12.92 -11.11 -7.24
CA GLY A 76 11.53 -11.17 -7.73
C GLY A 76 10.46 -10.80 -6.71
N ASN A 77 10.52 -11.25 -5.46
CA ASN A 77 9.48 -10.91 -4.49
C ASN A 77 9.99 -10.02 -3.34
N ILE A 78 9.74 -8.73 -3.48
CA ILE A 78 9.89 -7.74 -2.41
C ILE A 78 8.51 -7.20 -2.08
N GLN A 79 8.11 -7.34 -0.83
CA GLN A 79 6.79 -6.91 -0.36
C GLN A 79 6.60 -5.40 -0.27
N ALA A 80 7.67 -4.61 -0.23
CA ALA A 80 7.60 -3.15 -0.17
C ALA A 80 8.81 -2.54 -0.85
N ILE A 81 8.57 -1.69 -1.83
CA ILE A 81 9.58 -0.96 -2.60
C ILE A 81 9.24 0.52 -2.52
N ARG A 82 10.28 1.37 -2.46
CA ARG A 82 10.13 2.81 -2.66
C ARG A 82 11.26 3.36 -3.51
N VAL A 83 10.89 4.08 -4.55
CA VAL A 83 11.78 4.73 -5.51
C VAL A 83 11.50 6.23 -5.54
N SER A 84 12.52 7.01 -5.91
CA SER A 84 12.41 8.45 -6.08
C SER A 84 12.78 8.78 -7.51
N GLN A 85 11.90 9.51 -8.20
CA GLN A 85 12.11 9.90 -9.58
C GLN A 85 11.60 11.32 -9.82
N ASP A 86 12.52 12.18 -10.24
CA ASP A 86 12.28 13.60 -10.48
C ASP A 86 11.53 14.24 -9.30
N ASP A 87 10.29 14.69 -9.54
CA ASP A 87 9.43 15.36 -8.56
C ASP A 87 8.53 14.39 -7.76
N TYR A 88 8.73 13.08 -7.91
CA TYR A 88 7.89 12.04 -7.32
C TYR A 88 8.67 11.11 -6.39
N MET A 89 7.95 10.65 -5.37
CA MET A 89 8.27 9.42 -4.65
C MET A 89 7.15 8.42 -4.88
N ILE A 90 7.53 7.19 -5.24
CA ILE A 90 6.60 6.09 -5.46
C ILE A 90 6.88 4.98 -4.47
N GLY A 91 5.83 4.43 -3.90
CA GLY A 91 5.86 3.20 -3.12
C GLY A 91 4.90 2.17 -3.69
N THR A 92 5.36 0.93 -3.80
CA THR A 92 4.51 -0.23 -4.06
C THR A 92 4.69 -1.22 -2.93
N PHE A 93 3.61 -1.89 -2.55
CA PHE A 93 3.63 -2.92 -1.55
C PHE A 93 2.62 -4.02 -1.83
N GLY A 94 3.03 -5.26 -1.59
CA GLY A 94 2.25 -6.46 -1.83
C GLY A 94 2.52 -7.49 -0.75
N GLY A 95 1.47 -8.07 -0.22
CA GLY A 95 1.56 -9.16 0.73
C GLY A 95 2.34 -10.35 0.19
N ASN A 96 2.96 -11.13 1.09
CA ASN A 96 3.81 -12.25 0.68
C ASN A 96 3.03 -13.44 0.09
N GLN A 97 1.71 -13.41 0.10
CA GLN A 97 0.89 -14.38 -0.62
C GLN A 97 0.47 -13.89 -2.00
N LEU A 98 0.64 -12.61 -2.34
CA LEU A 98 0.30 -12.14 -3.68
C LEU A 98 1.31 -12.67 -4.71
N ASP A 99 0.78 -13.19 -5.81
CA ASP A 99 1.60 -13.58 -6.95
C ASP A 99 2.30 -12.34 -7.56
N SER A 100 3.56 -12.50 -7.97
CA SER A 100 4.35 -11.39 -8.50
C SER A 100 3.74 -10.81 -9.78
N ILE A 101 3.14 -11.66 -10.63
CA ILE A 101 2.49 -11.20 -11.87
C ILE A 101 1.26 -10.34 -11.55
N SER A 102 0.48 -10.73 -10.53
CA SER A 102 -0.63 -9.91 -10.04
C SER A 102 -0.14 -8.54 -9.59
N SER A 103 0.97 -8.50 -8.84
CA SER A 103 1.55 -7.24 -8.36
C SER A 103 2.07 -6.36 -9.51
N ASP A 104 2.78 -6.94 -10.49
CA ASP A 104 3.30 -6.21 -11.68
C ASP A 104 2.17 -5.55 -12.50
N LEU A 105 1.08 -6.29 -12.72
CA LEU A 105 -0.09 -5.78 -13.45
C LEU A 105 -0.78 -4.64 -12.68
N LEU A 106 -0.90 -4.78 -11.36
CA LEU A 106 -1.50 -3.75 -10.51
C LEU A 106 -0.62 -2.49 -10.42
N ASP A 107 0.71 -2.63 -10.40
CA ASP A 107 1.64 -1.49 -10.44
C ASP A 107 1.43 -0.70 -11.73
N THR A 108 1.34 -1.42 -12.86
CA THR A 108 1.09 -0.84 -14.18
C THR A 108 -0.28 -0.14 -14.22
N TYR A 109 -1.33 -0.77 -13.69
CA TYR A 109 -2.66 -0.16 -13.66
C TYR A 109 -2.71 1.09 -12.79
N ALA A 110 -2.09 1.04 -11.60
CA ALA A 110 -2.01 2.18 -10.71
C ALA A 110 -1.33 3.39 -11.38
N ALA A 111 -0.27 3.14 -12.13
CA ALA A 111 0.39 4.16 -12.93
C ALA A 111 -0.53 4.76 -14.00
N VAL A 112 -1.27 3.95 -14.75
CA VAL A 112 -2.21 4.46 -15.77
C VAL A 112 -3.29 5.32 -15.11
N LEU A 113 -3.88 4.85 -14.00
CA LEU A 113 -4.84 5.64 -13.23
C LEU A 113 -4.28 7.01 -12.84
N ILE A 114 -3.06 7.02 -12.32
CA ILE A 114 -2.40 8.25 -11.91
C ILE A 114 -2.10 9.16 -13.09
N VAL A 115 -1.68 8.64 -14.25
CA VAL A 115 -1.42 9.45 -15.44
C VAL A 115 -2.71 10.09 -15.98
N GLU A 116 -3.82 9.36 -15.97
CA GLU A 116 -5.12 9.86 -16.45
C GLU A 116 -5.76 10.88 -15.50
N ASN A 117 -5.44 10.82 -14.21
CA ASN A 117 -6.05 11.65 -13.18
C ASN A 117 -5.13 12.77 -12.66
N GLY A 118 -3.81 12.60 -12.70
CA GLY A 118 -2.84 13.51 -12.08
C GLY A 118 -2.73 13.36 -10.57
N ILE A 119 -1.79 14.10 -9.97
CA ILE A 119 -1.52 14.13 -8.52
C ILE A 119 -1.23 15.57 -8.07
N ASN A 120 -1.92 16.06 -7.05
CA ASN A 120 -1.55 17.33 -6.37
C ASN A 120 -0.49 17.11 -5.30
N ASP A 121 -0.82 16.30 -4.29
CA ASP A 121 0.08 15.97 -3.19
C ASP A 121 0.39 14.47 -3.18
N TYR A 122 -0.66 13.65 -3.11
CA TYR A 122 -0.53 12.19 -3.24
C TYR A 122 -1.75 11.56 -3.93
N PHE A 123 -1.50 10.40 -4.52
CA PHE A 123 -2.51 9.47 -5.01
C PHE A 123 -2.16 8.07 -4.51
N TYR A 124 -3.13 7.40 -3.90
CA TYR A 124 -2.97 6.12 -3.23
C TYR A 124 -4.07 5.15 -3.66
N ILE A 125 -3.68 3.92 -3.98
CA ILE A 125 -4.57 2.81 -4.32
C ILE A 125 -4.25 1.65 -3.39
N GLU A 126 -5.28 0.95 -2.91
CA GLU A 126 -5.12 -0.29 -2.15
C GLU A 126 -6.23 -1.29 -2.44
N SER A 127 -5.92 -2.57 -2.25
CA SER A 127 -6.93 -3.61 -2.05
C SER A 127 -7.16 -3.83 -0.55
N ILE A 128 -8.39 -3.66 -0.07
CA ILE A 128 -8.64 -3.80 1.37
C ILE A 128 -8.99 -5.26 1.69
N THR A 129 -8.03 -6.02 2.21
CA THR A 129 -8.29 -7.38 2.75
C THR A 129 -8.27 -7.44 4.27
N GLY A 130 -7.63 -6.45 4.93
CA GLY A 130 -7.42 -6.44 6.37
C GLY A 130 -6.26 -7.34 6.84
N ASP A 131 -5.63 -8.09 5.93
CA ASP A 131 -4.43 -8.87 6.20
C ASP A 131 -3.26 -8.36 5.33
N PRO A 132 -2.15 -7.89 5.93
CA PRO A 132 -0.95 -7.48 5.20
C PRO A 132 -0.40 -8.53 4.24
N LYS A 133 -0.68 -9.83 4.48
CA LYS A 133 -0.17 -10.94 3.66
C LYS A 133 -0.85 -11.06 2.30
N THR A 134 -2.03 -10.48 2.15
CA THR A 134 -2.84 -10.51 0.91
C THR A 134 -3.16 -9.11 0.38
N THR A 135 -2.92 -8.06 1.17
CA THR A 135 -3.16 -6.68 0.73
C THR A 135 -2.11 -6.24 -0.30
N TYR A 136 -2.57 -5.51 -1.32
CA TYR A 136 -1.75 -4.74 -2.25
C TYR A 136 -1.99 -3.24 -2.05
N GLY A 137 -0.97 -2.43 -2.31
CA GLY A 137 -1.18 -1.01 -2.53
C GLY A 137 -0.05 -0.32 -3.28
N PHE A 138 -0.40 0.85 -3.80
CA PHE A 138 0.46 1.70 -4.60
C PHE A 138 0.23 3.14 -4.19
N ILE A 139 1.30 3.88 -3.91
CA ILE A 139 1.25 5.30 -3.59
C ILE A 139 2.25 6.05 -4.46
N ALA A 140 1.84 7.19 -4.99
CA ALA A 140 2.75 8.19 -5.48
C ALA A 140 2.46 9.53 -4.81
N ALA A 141 3.52 10.23 -4.46
CA ALA A 141 3.45 11.52 -3.81
C ALA A 141 4.48 12.47 -4.41
N THR A 142 4.17 13.76 -4.38
CA THR A 142 5.04 14.83 -4.85
C THR A 142 5.27 15.86 -3.74
N GLY A 143 6.16 16.82 -3.99
CA GLY A 143 6.51 17.87 -3.05
C GLY A 143 7.35 17.40 -1.85
N ASP A 144 7.50 18.32 -0.88
CA ASP A 144 8.42 18.18 0.25
C ASP A 144 8.05 17.04 1.22
N LEU A 145 6.79 16.61 1.23
CA LEU A 145 6.28 15.55 2.11
C LEU A 145 6.21 14.17 1.44
N SER A 146 6.63 14.05 0.18
CA SER A 146 6.56 12.80 -0.59
C SER A 146 7.20 11.59 0.11
N PHE A 147 8.33 11.80 0.78
CA PHE A 147 8.99 10.76 1.59
C PHE A 147 8.12 10.28 2.75
N GLU A 148 7.54 11.20 3.51
CA GLU A 148 6.72 10.88 4.67
C GLU A 148 5.45 10.15 4.23
N TYR A 149 4.78 10.63 3.18
CA TYR A 149 3.58 9.98 2.64
C TYR A 149 3.83 8.52 2.26
N VAL A 150 4.86 8.27 1.47
CA VAL A 150 5.15 6.91 1.00
C VAL A 150 5.59 5.98 2.12
N THR A 151 6.44 6.47 3.04
CA THR A 151 6.91 5.67 4.16
C THR A 151 5.78 5.34 5.14
N GLU A 152 4.93 6.30 5.47
CA GLU A 152 3.82 6.05 6.39
C GLU A 152 2.79 5.12 5.74
N ALA A 153 2.47 5.25 4.45
CA ALA A 153 1.57 4.33 3.75
C ALA A 153 2.04 2.86 3.86
N ILE A 154 3.33 2.61 3.69
CA ILE A 154 3.92 1.26 3.85
C ILE A 154 3.83 0.78 5.31
N LYS A 155 4.05 1.66 6.29
CA LYS A 155 3.93 1.29 7.71
C LYS A 155 2.49 0.94 8.09
N PHE A 156 1.50 1.71 7.63
CA PHE A 156 0.09 1.43 7.86
C PHE A 156 -0.35 0.13 7.19
N TRP A 157 0.01 -0.06 5.92
CA TRP A 157 -0.22 -1.32 5.21
C TRP A 157 0.33 -2.53 5.97
N SER A 158 1.58 -2.44 6.45
CA SER A 158 2.23 -3.53 7.18
C SER A 158 1.55 -3.87 8.52
N ARG A 159 0.62 -3.01 8.98
CA ARG A 159 -0.25 -3.18 10.15
C ARG A 159 -1.66 -3.69 9.81
N GLY A 160 -1.98 -3.90 8.53
CA GLY A 160 -3.31 -4.28 8.07
C GLY A 160 -4.28 -3.11 8.10
N GLU A 161 -3.76 -1.88 8.19
CA GLU A 161 -4.54 -0.66 8.29
C GLU A 161 -4.46 0.11 6.97
N SER A 162 -5.59 0.63 6.51
CA SER A 162 -5.62 1.56 5.39
C SER A 162 -4.91 2.87 5.75
N TYR A 163 -4.21 3.45 4.78
CA TYR A 163 -3.52 4.73 4.97
C TYR A 163 -4.54 5.89 5.08
N ASN A 164 -4.92 6.23 6.32
CA ASN A 164 -6.07 7.09 6.62
C ASN A 164 -5.70 8.58 6.77
N PHE A 165 -5.35 9.25 5.67
CA PHE A 165 -5.25 10.72 5.59
C PHE A 165 -6.35 11.37 4.73
N ALA A 166 -7.28 10.57 4.20
CA ALA A 166 -8.09 10.96 3.06
C ALA A 166 -9.11 12.08 3.32
N THR A 167 -9.07 13.12 2.49
CA THR A 167 -10.23 13.98 2.19
C THR A 167 -11.19 13.33 1.20
N SER A 168 -10.68 12.42 0.35
CA SER A 168 -11.40 11.81 -0.76
C SER A 168 -11.16 10.29 -0.86
N ARG A 169 -12.20 9.52 -1.14
CA ARG A 169 -12.15 8.06 -1.35
C ARG A 169 -13.12 7.66 -2.46
N GLN A 170 -12.68 6.80 -3.38
CA GLN A 170 -13.55 6.20 -4.40
C GLN A 170 -13.31 4.70 -4.53
N PHE A 171 -14.39 3.92 -4.63
CA PHE A 171 -14.31 2.51 -5.03
C PHE A 171 -14.00 2.45 -6.52
N ILE A 172 -12.96 1.70 -6.89
CA ILE A 172 -12.53 1.54 -8.29
C ILE A 172 -13.28 0.36 -8.90
N ASN A 173 -13.01 -0.84 -8.38
CA ASN A 173 -13.58 -2.09 -8.86
C ASN A 173 -13.26 -3.26 -7.91
N GLU A 174 -13.83 -4.43 -8.20
CA GLU A 174 -13.42 -5.72 -7.64
C GLU A 174 -12.61 -6.50 -8.68
N TYR A 175 -11.41 -6.96 -8.31
CA TYR A 175 -10.56 -7.80 -9.15
C TYR A 175 -10.23 -9.11 -8.46
N ASN A 176 -10.10 -10.17 -9.26
CA ASN A 176 -9.63 -11.46 -8.78
C ASN A 176 -8.11 -11.50 -8.89
N LEU A 177 -7.40 -11.74 -7.80
CA LEU A 177 -5.94 -11.85 -7.77
C LEU A 177 -5.52 -13.29 -7.56
N CYS A 178 -4.36 -13.66 -8.11
CA CYS A 178 -3.72 -14.93 -7.82
C CYS A 178 -2.93 -14.82 -6.52
N GLU A 179 -3.18 -15.74 -5.59
CA GLU A 179 -2.52 -15.81 -4.29
C GLU A 179 -1.92 -17.19 -4.04
N HIS A 180 -0.71 -17.22 -3.51
CA HIS A 180 -0.09 -18.42 -2.98
C HIS A 180 -0.79 -18.85 -1.71
N SER A 181 -0.80 -20.17 -1.45
CA SER A 181 -1.22 -20.67 -0.14
C SER A 181 -0.27 -20.15 0.94
N ALA A 182 -0.69 -20.19 2.21
CA ALA A 182 0.20 -19.82 3.31
C ALA A 182 1.49 -20.67 3.37
N ASP A 183 1.43 -21.93 2.90
CA ASP A 183 2.57 -22.85 2.88
C ASP A 183 3.54 -22.55 1.72
N ASP A 184 3.04 -21.94 0.64
CA ASP A 184 3.82 -21.57 -0.56
C ASP A 184 4.16 -20.06 -0.60
N ALA A 185 3.80 -19.32 0.44
CA ALA A 185 3.98 -17.88 0.49
C ALA A 185 5.46 -17.50 0.40
N TYR A 186 5.71 -16.34 -0.21
CA TYR A 186 7.04 -15.76 -0.25
C TYR A 186 7.53 -15.40 1.16
N THR A 187 8.85 -15.23 1.32
CA THR A 187 9.41 -14.88 2.62
C THR A 187 9.03 -13.47 3.03
N LEU A 188 8.55 -13.33 4.27
CA LEU A 188 8.27 -12.04 4.87
C LEU A 188 9.56 -11.22 5.07
N ILE A 189 9.49 -9.92 4.84
CA ILE A 189 10.65 -9.02 4.96
C ILE A 189 10.40 -7.87 5.94
N ASN A 190 11.48 -7.40 6.56
CA ASN A 190 11.53 -6.12 7.26
C ASN A 190 12.73 -5.30 6.73
N SER A 191 12.59 -3.97 6.67
CA SER A 191 13.64 -3.08 6.17
C SER A 191 13.66 -1.75 6.90
N SER A 192 14.83 -1.38 7.43
CA SER A 192 15.09 -0.06 8.03
C SER A 192 15.11 1.09 7.02
N TYR A 193 15.08 0.79 5.72
CA TYR A 193 14.99 1.77 4.64
C TYR A 193 13.73 2.66 4.74
N PHE A 194 12.69 2.17 5.42
CA PHE A 194 11.44 2.87 5.68
C PHE A 194 11.45 3.66 7.01
N GLY A 195 12.63 3.96 7.55
CA GLY A 195 12.79 4.71 8.80
C GLY A 195 12.36 3.90 10.02
N ASP A 196 12.08 4.58 11.13
CA ASP A 196 11.70 3.94 12.40
C ASP A 196 10.33 3.26 12.28
N CYS A 197 10.21 2.04 12.81
CA CYS A 197 8.93 1.36 12.84
C CYS A 197 7.94 2.05 13.79
N ILE A 198 6.65 1.83 13.55
CA ILE A 198 5.62 2.09 14.56
C ILE A 198 5.79 1.03 15.65
N SER A 199 5.92 1.48 16.90
CA SER A 199 6.15 0.59 18.05
C SER A 199 5.07 0.74 19.11
N ILE A 200 4.75 -0.36 19.79
CA ILE A 200 3.96 -0.35 21.03
C ILE A 200 4.81 -0.79 22.20
N THR A 201 4.34 -0.54 23.42
CA THR A 201 4.91 -1.14 24.63
C THR A 201 4.22 -2.47 24.90
N TYR A 202 4.98 -3.56 24.96
CA TYR A 202 4.43 -4.88 25.18
C TYR A 202 3.87 -5.02 26.60
N ASN A 203 2.62 -5.45 26.69
CA ASN A 203 1.95 -5.80 27.93
C ASN A 203 1.77 -7.33 28.03
N SER A 204 2.42 -7.97 28.99
CA SER A 204 2.41 -9.43 29.12
C SER A 204 1.06 -10.01 29.61
N SER A 205 0.07 -9.17 29.94
CA SER A 205 -1.30 -9.62 30.25
C SER A 205 -2.10 -10.06 29.03
N GLN A 206 -1.63 -9.75 27.83
CA GLN A 206 -2.22 -10.12 26.54
C GLN A 206 -1.13 -10.64 25.59
N THR A 207 -1.51 -11.44 24.60
CA THR A 207 -0.58 -11.77 23.50
C THR A 207 -0.33 -10.53 22.63
N LEU A 208 0.76 -10.52 21.86
CA LEU A 208 0.99 -9.43 20.90
C LEU A 208 -0.07 -9.41 19.80
N GLU A 209 -0.53 -10.58 19.37
CA GLU A 209 -1.62 -10.72 18.39
C GLU A 209 -2.92 -10.12 18.94
N GLU A 210 -3.25 -10.31 20.23
CA GLU A 210 -4.40 -9.67 20.87
C GLU A 210 -4.26 -8.14 20.96
N GLN A 211 -3.04 -7.62 21.18
CA GLN A 211 -2.78 -6.18 21.29
C GLN A 211 -2.78 -5.46 19.94
N THR A 212 -2.41 -6.16 18.88
CA THR A 212 -2.11 -5.55 17.58
C THR A 212 -3.03 -5.97 16.45
N GLY A 213 -3.70 -7.12 16.59
CA GLY A 213 -4.41 -7.79 15.50
C GLY A 213 -3.50 -8.44 14.45
N LEU A 214 -2.17 -8.41 14.63
CA LEU A 214 -1.21 -8.93 13.66
C LEU A 214 -0.82 -10.37 13.95
N ALA A 215 -0.70 -11.14 12.88
CA ALA A 215 -0.19 -12.50 12.96
C ALA A 215 1.22 -12.53 13.56
N THR A 216 1.46 -13.51 14.41
CA THR A 216 2.68 -13.64 15.21
C THR A 216 3.96 -13.71 14.35
N ASP A 217 3.91 -14.32 13.17
CA ASP A 217 5.04 -14.41 12.24
C ASP A 217 5.45 -13.05 11.65
N LEU A 218 4.49 -12.17 11.35
CA LEU A 218 4.77 -10.78 10.94
C LEU A 218 5.52 -10.03 12.04
N LEU A 219 5.02 -10.14 13.27
CA LEU A 219 5.62 -9.48 14.44
C LEU A 219 7.06 -9.95 14.67
N TYR A 220 7.35 -11.24 14.53
CA TYR A 220 8.72 -11.74 14.65
C TYR A 220 9.64 -11.15 13.58
N VAL A 221 9.18 -11.05 12.34
CA VAL A 221 9.97 -10.48 11.24
C VAL A 221 10.23 -8.99 11.46
N TYR A 222 9.23 -8.22 11.86
CA TYR A 222 9.40 -6.79 12.18
C TYR A 222 10.36 -6.54 13.33
N ASN A 223 10.54 -7.52 14.23
CA ASN A 223 11.44 -7.45 15.39
C ASN A 223 12.73 -8.26 15.20
N GLY A 224 13.21 -8.41 13.96
CA GLY A 224 14.51 -9.01 13.65
C GLY A 224 14.61 -10.50 13.97
N GLY A 225 13.48 -11.22 13.96
CA GLY A 225 13.38 -12.64 14.30
C GLY A 225 13.25 -12.90 15.81
N THR A 226 13.12 -11.86 16.64
CA THR A 226 12.91 -12.03 18.08
C THR A 226 11.55 -12.68 18.34
N THR A 227 11.55 -13.79 19.08
CA THR A 227 10.34 -14.55 19.43
C THR A 227 9.94 -14.44 20.90
N SER A 228 10.70 -13.70 21.71
CA SER A 228 10.45 -13.49 23.14
C SER A 228 10.55 -12.03 23.51
N PHE A 229 9.55 -11.53 24.21
CA PHE A 229 9.46 -10.14 24.67
C PHE A 229 9.21 -10.11 26.17
N ASN A 230 9.83 -9.17 26.88
CA ASN A 230 9.57 -8.90 28.28
C ASN A 230 8.51 -7.81 28.42
N ASP A 231 7.73 -7.87 29.50
CA ASP A 231 6.78 -6.81 29.84
C ASP A 231 7.50 -5.45 29.89
N GLY A 232 6.97 -4.47 29.16
CA GLY A 232 7.57 -3.14 29.01
C GLY A 232 8.52 -2.95 27.81
N ASP A 233 8.89 -4.01 27.09
CA ASP A 233 9.71 -3.88 25.88
C ASP A 233 8.98 -3.07 24.79
N LYS A 234 9.73 -2.30 23.98
CA LYS A 234 9.18 -1.72 22.75
C LYS A 234 9.22 -2.75 21.63
N VAL A 235 8.08 -2.97 21.00
CA VAL A 235 7.90 -3.96 19.94
C VAL A 235 7.45 -3.26 18.67
N CYS A 236 8.14 -3.51 17.56
CA CYS A 236 7.70 -3.08 16.24
C CYS A 236 6.41 -3.78 15.85
N VAL A 237 5.47 -2.99 15.35
CA VAL A 237 4.22 -3.47 14.76
C VAL A 237 4.12 -3.12 13.28
N SER A 238 5.12 -2.47 12.71
CA SER A 238 5.22 -2.19 11.28
C SER A 238 6.60 -2.54 10.74
N ILE A 239 6.74 -2.54 9.41
CA ILE A 239 8.06 -2.49 8.76
C ILE A 239 8.81 -1.24 9.22
N GLY A 240 10.13 -1.37 9.43
CA GLY A 240 11.03 -0.27 9.80
C GLY A 240 12.22 -0.73 10.65
N ALA A 241 12.99 0.26 11.12
CA ALA A 241 14.09 0.04 12.05
C ALA A 241 13.56 -0.38 13.43
N VAL A 242 14.17 -1.43 13.99
CA VAL A 242 13.80 -1.99 15.30
C VAL A 242 14.21 -1.02 16.42
N PRO A 243 13.34 -0.72 17.40
CA PRO A 243 13.67 0.08 18.57
C PRO A 243 14.85 -0.52 19.34
N ASP A 244 15.72 0.35 19.83
CA ASP A 244 16.74 -0.04 20.78
C ASP A 244 16.09 -0.29 22.15
N ASN A 245 16.10 -1.55 22.59
CA ASN A 245 15.62 -1.99 23.89
C ASN A 245 16.75 -2.10 24.93
N THR A 246 17.97 -1.63 24.63
CA THR A 246 19.05 -1.57 25.63
C THR A 246 18.82 -0.40 26.59
N GLN A 247 18.29 -0.70 27.77
CA GLN A 247 18.36 0.13 28.98
C GLN A 247 19.39 -0.42 29.96
#